data_AF-A0A139D0C0-F1
#
_entry.id   AF-A0A139D0C0-F1
#
_cell.length_a   1.000
_cell.length_b   1.000
_cell.length_c   1.000
_cell.angle_alpha   90.00
_cell.angle_beta   90.00
_cell.angle_gamma   90.00
#
_symmetry.space_group_name_H-M   'P 1'
#
loop_
_entity.id
_entity.type
_entity.pdbx_description
1 polymer ?
#
loop_
_entity_poly.entity_id
_entity_poly.type
_entity_poly.pdbx_seq_one_letter_code
_entity_poly.pdbx_strand_id
1 'polypeptide(L)'
;MATYDPLFETLGLKEWCSEGKTSGPMSMADLLNQTSGQQNQETSIWELPFPSMDALNESCAAFPQSRELTKGLEQGFLAIKDSLSLVLDPLTQPLSWFLDGALYAMLNTPWWIVIPVLLAIV
;
A
#
# COMPACT_ATOMS: atom_id res chain seq x y z
N MET A 1 15.11 25.06 3.94
CA MET A 1 16.09 23.96 4.00
C MET A 1 15.31 22.81 4.57
N ALA A 2 15.16 21.72 3.83
CA ALA A 2 14.25 20.67 4.25
C ALA A 2 14.83 19.97 5.48
N THR A 3 13.97 19.54 6.39
CA THR A 3 14.37 19.06 7.72
C THR A 3 15.34 17.87 7.64
N TYR A 4 15.29 17.10 6.55
CA TYR A 4 16.10 15.90 6.34
C TYR A 4 17.19 16.04 5.26
N ASP A 5 17.48 17.24 4.74
CA ASP A 5 18.63 17.48 3.85
C ASP A 5 19.95 16.86 4.36
N PRO A 6 20.36 17.02 5.64
CA PRO A 6 21.61 16.43 6.13
C PRO A 6 21.61 14.90 6.15
N LEU A 7 20.44 14.24 6.27
CA LEU A 7 20.33 12.79 6.21
C LEU A 7 20.74 12.27 4.82
N PHE A 8 20.29 12.93 3.75
CA PHE A 8 20.63 12.54 2.39
C PHE A 8 22.08 12.90 2.01
N GLU A 9 22.62 13.98 2.58
CA GLU A 9 24.04 14.33 2.39
C GLU A 9 24.99 13.34 3.07
N THR A 10 24.70 12.91 4.30
CA THR A 10 25.52 11.91 5.01
C THR A 10 25.51 10.53 4.35
N LEU A 11 24.41 10.16 3.71
CA LEU A 11 24.27 8.92 2.94
C LEU A 11 24.84 9.02 1.52
N GLY A 12 25.28 10.20 1.08
CA GLY A 12 25.83 10.43 -0.26
C GLY A 12 24.77 10.37 -1.38
N LEU A 13 23.49 10.52 -1.06
CA LEU A 13 22.36 10.37 -1.98
C LEU A 13 21.98 11.67 -2.71
N LYS A 14 22.79 12.73 -2.58
CA LYS A 14 22.51 14.06 -3.14
C LYS A 14 22.30 14.05 -4.66
N GLU A 15 23.11 13.27 -5.37
CA GLU A 15 23.01 13.13 -6.83
C GLU A 15 21.69 12.47 -7.22
N TRP A 16 21.34 11.36 -6.56
CA TRP A 16 20.08 10.64 -6.76
C TRP A 16 18.85 11.53 -6.49
N CYS A 17 18.90 12.35 -5.43
CA CYS A 17 17.84 13.31 -5.12
C CYS A 17 17.73 14.45 -6.15
N SER A 18 18.82 14.84 -6.80
CA SER A 18 18.81 15.86 -7.86
C SER A 18 18.30 15.35 -9.21
N GLU A 19 18.46 14.05 -9.48
CA GLU A 19 17.98 13.39 -10.70
C GLU A 19 16.45 13.25 -10.73
N GLY A 20 15.83 13.14 -9.55
CA GLY A 20 14.38 13.03 -9.37
C GLY A 20 13.58 14.33 -9.37
N LYS A 21 14.13 15.46 -9.85
CA LYS A 21 13.41 16.75 -9.96
C LYS A 21 12.30 16.70 -11.02
N THR A 22 11.23 15.98 -10.72
CA THR A 22 9.97 16.03 -11.48
C THR A 22 9.08 17.11 -10.86
N SER A 23 8.47 17.95 -11.70
CA SER A 23 7.51 19.00 -11.30
C SER A 23 6.19 18.39 -10.82
N GLY A 24 6.21 17.72 -9.67
CA GLY A 24 5.02 17.22 -8.99
C GLY A 24 4.16 18.34 -8.40
N PRO A 25 2.88 18.07 -8.07
CA PRO A 25 2.03 19.04 -7.42
C PRO A 25 2.61 19.42 -6.04
N MET A 26 2.68 20.72 -5.76
CA MET A 26 3.18 21.26 -4.48
C MET A 26 2.41 20.67 -3.30
N SER A 27 3.10 20.45 -2.17
CA SER A 27 2.46 19.92 -0.97
C SER A 27 1.49 20.96 -0.38
N MET A 28 0.49 20.50 0.37
CA MET A 28 -0.45 21.43 1.04
C MET A 28 0.27 22.27 2.11
N ALA A 29 1.36 21.76 2.68
CA ALA A 29 2.25 22.51 3.56
C ALA A 29 2.98 23.63 2.80
N ASP A 30 3.44 23.40 1.58
CA ASP A 30 4.01 24.45 0.73
C ASP A 30 3.00 25.54 0.39
N LEU A 31 1.73 25.15 0.13
CA LEU A 31 0.64 26.09 -0.09
C LEU A 31 0.32 26.92 1.16
N LEU A 32 0.36 26.31 2.34
CA LEU A 32 0.18 27.00 3.62
C LEU A 32 1.36 27.93 3.93
N ASN A 33 2.59 27.51 3.67
CA ASN A 33 3.79 28.32 3.89
C ASN A 33 3.89 29.49 2.90
N GLN A 34 3.46 29.30 1.66
CA GLN A 34 3.36 30.36 0.67
C GLN A 34 2.28 31.40 1.02
N THR A 35 1.20 30.98 1.68
CA THR A 35 0.11 31.88 2.10
C THR A 35 0.32 32.53 3.46
N SER A 36 1.12 31.90 4.35
CA SER A 36 1.33 32.35 5.73
C SER A 36 2.50 33.34 5.91
N GLY A 37 3.26 33.63 4.86
CA GLY A 37 4.47 34.46 4.96
C GLY A 37 5.62 33.68 5.60
N GLN A 38 6.80 33.76 4.98
CA GLN A 38 8.01 33.02 5.37
C GLN A 38 8.39 33.24 6.84
N GLN A 39 7.94 32.35 7.72
CA GLN A 39 8.53 32.16 9.03
C GLN A 39 9.54 31.02 8.94
N ASN A 40 10.80 31.44 8.84
CA ASN A 40 11.98 30.60 8.97
C ASN A 40 12.04 30.14 10.44
N GLN A 41 11.29 29.10 10.78
CA GLN A 41 11.36 28.48 12.11
C GLN A 41 12.59 27.56 12.13
N GLU A 42 13.60 27.98 12.88
CA GLU A 42 14.70 27.10 13.29
C GLU A 42 14.10 25.90 14.01
N THR A 43 14.12 24.74 13.34
CA THR A 43 13.56 23.50 13.87
C THR A 43 14.42 23.04 15.05
N SER A 44 13.94 23.32 16.26
CA SER A 44 14.39 22.64 17.47
C SER A 44 14.34 21.13 17.24
N ILE A 45 15.32 20.38 17.77
CA ILE A 45 15.33 18.91 17.78
C ILE A 45 14.06 18.28 18.38
N TRP A 46 13.27 19.06 19.14
CA TRP A 46 11.97 18.67 19.68
C TRP A 46 10.78 18.99 18.77
N GLU A 47 10.97 19.85 17.76
CA GLU A 47 10.00 20.24 16.73
C GLU A 47 10.24 19.50 15.40
N LEU A 48 11.16 18.52 15.37
CA LEU A 48 11.38 17.72 14.17
C LEU A 48 10.06 17.04 13.77
N PRO A 49 9.50 17.34 12.58
CA PRO A 49 8.31 16.66 12.10
C PRO A 49 8.51 15.15 12.13
N PHE A 50 7.41 14.40 12.23
CA PHE A 50 7.47 12.95 12.15
C PHE A 50 8.02 12.54 10.77
N PRO A 51 8.97 11.58 10.67
CA PRO A 51 9.61 11.17 9.42
C PRO A 51 8.63 10.38 8.54
N SER A 52 7.68 11.10 7.95
CA SER A 52 6.77 10.59 6.94
C SER A 52 7.46 10.58 5.57
N MET A 53 6.98 9.72 4.67
CA MET A 53 7.48 9.68 3.29
C MET A 53 7.34 11.01 2.56
N ASP A 54 6.36 11.83 2.94
CA ASP A 54 6.12 13.16 2.39
C ASP A 54 7.20 14.14 2.84
N ALA A 55 7.55 14.12 4.13
CA ALA A 55 8.64 14.95 4.66
C ALA A 55 10.04 14.55 4.12
N LEU A 56 10.21 13.27 3.76
CA LEU A 56 11.40 12.79 3.05
C LEU A 56 11.39 13.19 1.56
N ASN A 57 10.23 13.22 0.91
CA ASN A 57 10.11 13.72 -0.47
C ASN A 57 10.44 15.21 -0.57
N GLU A 58 10.14 16.00 0.47
CA GLU A 58 10.48 17.45 0.54
C GLU A 58 12.00 17.70 0.50
N SER A 59 12.79 16.81 1.08
CA SER A 59 14.26 16.88 1.05
C SER A 59 14.88 16.15 -0.15
N CYS A 60 14.19 15.15 -0.70
CA CYS A 60 14.64 14.35 -1.82
C CYS A 60 13.49 14.08 -2.81
N ALA A 61 13.44 14.84 -3.90
CA ALA A 61 12.37 14.73 -4.90
C ALA A 61 12.30 13.34 -5.59
N ALA A 62 13.39 12.59 -5.59
CA ALA A 62 13.44 11.21 -6.08
C ALA A 62 12.71 10.21 -5.18
N PHE A 63 12.52 10.53 -3.89
CA PHE A 63 11.82 9.67 -2.95
C PHE A 63 10.31 9.85 -3.11
N PRO A 64 9.50 8.82 -3.40
CA PRO A 64 8.09 9.02 -3.70
C PRO A 64 7.27 9.43 -2.47
N GLN A 65 6.24 10.25 -2.70
CA GLN A 65 5.22 10.53 -1.68
C GLN A 65 4.44 9.26 -1.35
N SER A 66 3.95 9.15 -0.11
CA SER A 66 3.12 8.01 0.33
C SER A 66 1.91 7.78 -0.57
N ARG A 67 1.27 8.86 -1.05
CA ARG A 67 0.13 8.78 -1.99
C ARG A 67 0.50 8.13 -3.32
N GLU A 68 1.65 8.48 -3.88
CA GLU A 68 2.08 7.95 -5.18
C GLU A 68 2.54 6.50 -5.06
N LEU A 69 3.09 6.08 -3.91
CA LEU A 69 3.30 4.66 -3.63
C LEU A 69 2.00 3.88 -3.55
N THR A 70 0.99 4.39 -2.83
CA THR A 70 -0.30 3.72 -2.73
C THR A 70 -0.97 3.60 -4.10
N LYS A 71 -0.97 4.67 -4.90
CA LYS A 71 -1.47 4.64 -6.29
C LYS A 71 -0.67 3.68 -7.16
N GLY A 72 0.66 3.68 -7.04
CA GLY A 72 1.54 2.78 -7.80
C GLY A 72 1.29 1.31 -7.45
N LEU A 73 1.04 1.01 -6.18
CA LEU A 73 0.70 -0.34 -5.74
C LEU A 73 -0.69 -0.76 -6.24
N GLU A 74 -1.68 0.14 -6.20
CA GLU A 74 -3.01 -0.11 -6.76
C GLU A 74 -2.95 -0.36 -8.27
N GLN A 75 -2.24 0.50 -9.01
CA GLN A 75 -2.06 0.34 -10.46
C GLN A 75 -1.26 -0.92 -10.79
N GLY A 76 -0.21 -1.22 -10.03
CA GLY A 76 0.57 -2.45 -10.19
C GLY A 76 -0.27 -3.70 -9.90
N PHE A 77 -1.08 -3.66 -8.85
CA PHE A 77 -2.02 -4.73 -8.56
C PHE A 77 -3.04 -4.90 -9.69
N LEU A 78 -3.67 -3.82 -10.17
CA LEU A 78 -4.63 -3.88 -11.27
C LEU A 78 -4.00 -4.40 -12.57
N ALA A 79 -2.76 -4.02 -12.86
CA ALA A 79 -2.04 -4.48 -14.05
C ALA A 79 -1.73 -5.98 -14.02
N ILE A 80 -1.44 -6.54 -12.83
CA ILE A 80 -1.04 -7.95 -12.67
C ILE A 80 -2.24 -8.84 -12.36
N LYS A 81 -3.32 -8.29 -11.79
CA LYS A 81 -4.51 -9.02 -11.34
C LYS A 81 -5.00 -10.02 -12.38
N ASP A 82 -5.19 -9.58 -13.63
CA ASP A 82 -5.75 -10.43 -14.69
C ASP A 82 -4.80 -11.56 -15.11
N SER A 83 -3.48 -11.31 -15.07
CA SER A 83 -2.48 -12.36 -15.32
C SER A 83 -2.40 -13.35 -14.16
N LEU A 84 -2.60 -12.88 -12.93
CA LEU A 84 -2.57 -13.72 -11.74
C LEU A 84 -3.84 -14.57 -11.66
N SER A 85 -5.01 -14.00 -11.97
CA SER A 85 -6.28 -14.72 -12.00
C SER A 85 -6.32 -15.80 -13.09
N LEU A 86 -5.62 -15.61 -14.21
CA LEU A 86 -5.45 -16.66 -15.23
C LEU A 86 -4.88 -17.98 -14.65
N VAL A 87 -4.04 -17.89 -13.61
CA VAL A 87 -3.44 -19.05 -12.96
C VAL A 87 -4.23 -19.45 -11.71
N LEU A 88 -4.62 -18.48 -10.89
CA LEU A 88 -5.30 -18.73 -9.62
C LEU A 88 -6.75 -19.19 -9.80
N ASP A 89 -7.50 -18.65 -10.75
CA ASP A 89 -8.91 -19.01 -10.96
C ASP A 89 -9.06 -20.49 -11.34
N PRO A 90 -8.38 -21.03 -12.36
CA PRO A 90 -8.53 -22.46 -12.69
C PRO A 90 -8.06 -23.41 -11.58
N LEU A 91 -7.19 -22.96 -10.67
CA LEU A 91 -6.80 -23.74 -9.49
C LEU A 91 -7.84 -23.67 -8.37
N THR A 92 -8.48 -22.52 -8.16
CA THR A 92 -9.41 -22.28 -7.04
C THR A 92 -10.86 -22.62 -7.39
N GLN A 93 -11.23 -22.54 -8.66
CA GLN A 93 -12.57 -22.86 -9.17
C GLN A 93 -13.00 -24.32 -8.91
N PRO A 94 -12.18 -25.37 -9.12
CA PRO A 94 -12.58 -26.74 -8.76
C PRO A 94 -12.74 -26.91 -7.24
N LEU A 95 -11.93 -26.22 -6.43
CA LEU A 95 -12.08 -26.23 -4.98
C LEU A 95 -13.40 -25.58 -4.56
N SER A 96 -13.77 -24.46 -5.18
CA SER A 96 -15.05 -23.79 -4.93
C SER A 96 -16.24 -24.71 -5.25
N TRP A 97 -16.21 -25.41 -6.39
CA TRP A 97 -17.25 -26.36 -6.75
C TRP A 97 -17.37 -27.52 -5.76
N PHE A 98 -16.24 -28.03 -5.25
CA PHE A 98 -16.26 -29.08 -4.23
C PHE A 98 -16.86 -28.60 -2.91
N LEU A 99 -16.49 -27.40 -2.47
CA LEU A 99 -17.02 -26.80 -1.24
C LEU A 99 -18.52 -26.51 -1.38
N ASP A 100 -18.95 -25.94 -2.50
CA ASP A 100 -20.37 -25.69 -2.79
C ASP A 100 -21.15 -27.01 -2.89
N GLY A 101 -20.56 -28.05 -3.49
CA GLY A 101 -21.14 -29.38 -3.57
C GLY A 101 -21.30 -30.04 -2.20
N ALA A 102 -20.29 -29.94 -1.34
CA ALA A 102 -20.35 -30.44 0.03
C ALA A 102 -21.41 -29.71 0.86
N LEU A 103 -21.47 -28.38 0.72
CA LEU A 103 -22.46 -27.54 1.38
C LEU A 103 -23.88 -27.89 0.89
N TYR A 104 -24.07 -28.02 -0.42
CA TYR A 104 -25.33 -28.46 -1.01
C TYR A 104 -25.76 -29.83 -0.50
N ALA A 105 -24.85 -30.80 -0.46
CA ALA A 105 -25.12 -32.13 0.05
C ALA A 105 -25.56 -32.07 1.52
N MET A 106 -24.87 -31.32 2.37
CA MET A 106 -25.21 -31.24 3.79
C MET A 106 -26.54 -30.51 4.05
N LEU A 107 -26.85 -29.45 3.27
CA LEU A 107 -28.10 -28.69 3.42
C LEU A 107 -29.32 -29.44 2.86
N ASN A 108 -29.16 -30.16 1.75
CA ASN A 108 -30.28 -30.85 1.09
C ASN A 108 -30.46 -32.29 1.56
N THR A 109 -29.47 -32.87 2.24
CA THR A 109 -29.63 -34.19 2.84
C THR A 109 -30.43 -34.05 4.13
N PRO A 110 -31.57 -34.75 4.27
CA PRO A 110 -32.35 -34.71 5.51
C PRO A 110 -31.54 -35.21 6.71
N TRP A 111 -31.77 -34.60 7.87
CA TRP A 111 -31.03 -34.93 9.11
C TRP A 111 -31.15 -36.41 9.51
N TRP A 112 -32.27 -37.06 9.18
CA TRP A 112 -32.50 -38.48 9.45
C TRP A 112 -31.62 -39.42 8.61
N ILE A 113 -30.95 -38.93 7.56
CA ILE A 113 -29.89 -39.65 6.82
C ILE A 113 -28.52 -39.26 7.36
N VAL A 114 -28.29 -37.97 7.62
CA VAL A 114 -26.97 -37.46 8.05
C VAL A 114 -26.55 -38.06 9.39
N ILE A 115 -27.46 -38.09 10.38
CA ILE A 115 -27.17 -38.60 11.74
C ILE A 115 -26.74 -40.08 11.74
N PRO A 116 -27.49 -41.03 11.13
CA PRO A 116 -27.08 -42.43 11.14
C PRO A 116 -25.79 -42.68 10.36
N VAL A 117 -25.53 -41.94 9.28
CA VAL A 117 -24.26 -42.05 8.54
C VAL A 117 -23.08 -41.61 9.40
N LEU A 118 -23.19 -40.49 10.13
CA LEU A 118 -22.13 -40.03 11.03
C LEU A 118 -21.90 -41.01 12.20
N LEU A 119 -22.98 -41.59 12.76
CA LEU A 119 -22.89 -42.62 13.79
C LEU A 119 -22.31 -43.96 13.31
N ALA A 120 -22.35 -44.23 11.99
CA ALA A 120 -21.76 -45.43 11.42
C ALA A 120 -20.27 -45.27 11.09
N ILE A 121 -19.79 -44.03 10.93
CA ILE A 121 -18.40 -43.69 10.61
C ILE A 121 -17.54 -43.57 11.89
N VAL A 122 -18.15 -43.13 13.00
CA VAL A 122 -17.54 -43.01 14.34
C VAL A 122 -17.73 -44.28 15.15
#